data_AF-A0A2A5IDU8-F1
#
_entry.id   AF-A0A2A5IDU8-F1
#
_cell.length_a   1.000
_cell.length_b   1.000
_cell.length_c   1.000
_cell.angle_alpha   90.00
_cell.angle_beta   90.00
_cell.angle_gamma   90.00
#
_symmetry.space_group_name_H-M   'P 1'
#
loop_
_entity.id
_entity.type
_entity.pdbx_description
1 polymer ?
#
loop_
_entity_poly.entity_id
_entity_poly.type
_entity_poly.pdbx_seq_one_letter_code
_entity_poly.pdbx_strand_id
1 'polypeptide(L)'
;MKLTLLDNGIDSVKAAYNVLVDIEFNVDEVEHRVKDAVIFLNHANEILFKLLIKQSCSEALNFVSVNSYMEAKEKMIQQGKNNVFEINPNLKTIGFSEAIRRLELMCDIEVCSFLKKSLNYLNKKRNQIMHYEIHLTEGEFSDIINKLQNCQGYTVNFFSKHIENFNELLDGARFEITGEYPDVEAMADEAYFDYLSEQAKS
;
A
#
# COMPACT_ATOMS: atom_id res chain seq x y z
N MET A 1 -12.34 -16.74 1.27
CA MET A 1 -11.11 -15.93 1.19
C MET A 1 -11.40 -14.57 1.82
N LYS A 2 -10.49 -13.99 2.61
CA LYS A 2 -10.69 -12.70 3.28
C LYS A 2 -9.40 -11.89 3.10
N LEU A 3 -9.53 -10.69 2.52
CA LEU A 3 -8.42 -9.75 2.38
C LEU A 3 -8.54 -8.72 3.51
N THR A 4 -7.59 -8.72 4.44
CA THR A 4 -7.64 -7.83 5.60
C THR A 4 -6.85 -6.53 5.36
N LEU A 5 -7.12 -5.51 6.19
CA LEU A 5 -6.29 -4.30 6.20
C LEU A 5 -4.83 -4.61 6.57
N LEU A 6 -4.60 -5.63 7.39
CA LEU A 6 -3.25 -6.02 7.78
C LEU A 6 -2.50 -6.60 6.59
N ASP A 7 -3.08 -7.60 5.92
CA ASP A 7 -2.47 -8.24 4.74
C ASP A 7 -2.17 -7.20 3.65
N ASN A 8 -3.17 -6.39 3.27
CA ASN A 8 -3.00 -5.34 2.26
C ASN A 8 -1.93 -4.31 2.65
N GLY A 9 -1.83 -3.98 3.94
CA GLY A 9 -0.83 -3.07 4.47
C GLY A 9 0.57 -3.67 4.39
N ILE A 10 0.74 -4.92 4.81
CA ILE A 10 2.01 -5.66 4.73
C ILE A 10 2.46 -5.81 3.27
N ASP A 11 1.56 -6.22 2.37
CA ASP A 11 1.85 -6.35 0.94
C ASP A 11 2.34 -5.04 0.33
N SER A 12 1.75 -3.92 0.73
CA SER A 12 2.17 -2.59 0.26
C SER A 12 3.54 -2.18 0.82
N VAL A 13 3.84 -2.53 2.07
CA VAL A 13 5.17 -2.29 2.67
C VAL A 13 6.23 -3.16 1.98
N LYS A 14 5.91 -4.43 1.68
CA LYS A 14 6.76 -5.35 0.92
C LYS A 14 7.01 -4.82 -0.49
N ALA A 15 5.96 -4.43 -1.22
CA ALA A 15 6.08 -3.91 -2.57
C ALA A 15 6.98 -2.68 -2.63
N ALA A 16 6.80 -1.73 -1.70
CA ALA A 16 7.69 -0.58 -1.57
C ALA A 16 9.14 -0.98 -1.30
N TYR A 17 9.37 -1.96 -0.41
CA TYR A 17 10.70 -2.46 -0.09
C TYR A 17 11.38 -3.10 -1.30
N ASN A 18 10.70 -3.99 -2.01
CA ASN A 18 11.25 -4.68 -3.18
C ASN A 18 11.65 -3.68 -4.27
N VAL A 19 10.80 -2.69 -4.53
CA VAL A 19 11.10 -1.63 -5.49
C VAL A 19 12.31 -0.80 -5.06
N LEU A 20 12.45 -0.50 -3.76
CA LEU A 20 13.61 0.22 -3.24
C LEU A 20 14.91 -0.58 -3.32
N VAL A 21 14.86 -1.89 -3.03
CA VAL A 21 15.99 -2.80 -3.23
C VAL A 21 16.39 -2.81 -4.70
N ASP A 22 15.43 -2.95 -5.61
CA ASP A 22 15.73 -2.97 -7.04
C ASP A 22 16.36 -1.67 -7.54
N ILE A 23 15.99 -0.51 -6.98
CA ILE A 23 16.62 0.79 -7.29
C ILE A 23 18.09 0.81 -6.87
N GLU A 24 18.46 0.15 -5.78
CA GLU A 24 19.86 0.09 -5.32
C GLU A 24 20.72 -0.81 -6.21
N PHE A 25 20.15 -1.86 -6.79
CA PHE A 25 20.88 -2.86 -7.56
C PHE A 25 20.79 -2.70 -9.09
N ASN A 26 19.79 -2.00 -9.62
CA ASN A 26 19.58 -1.80 -11.05
C ASN A 26 19.71 -0.34 -11.46
N VAL A 27 20.44 -0.09 -12.55
CA VAL A 27 20.68 1.25 -13.09
C VAL A 27 19.61 1.65 -14.11
N ASP A 28 18.92 0.67 -14.70
CA ASP A 28 17.90 0.91 -15.71
C ASP A 28 16.53 1.17 -15.08
N GLU A 29 15.76 2.06 -15.70
CA GLU A 29 14.34 2.24 -15.42
C GLU A 29 13.98 2.76 -13.99
N VAL A 30 14.93 3.42 -13.33
CA VAL A 30 14.79 3.91 -11.93
C VAL A 30 13.60 4.85 -11.73
N GLU A 31 13.21 5.63 -12.75
CA GLU A 31 12.12 6.62 -12.65
C GLU A 31 10.75 6.00 -12.35
N HIS A 32 10.38 4.93 -13.07
CA HIS A 32 9.10 4.27 -12.85
C HIS A 32 9.07 3.60 -11.47
N ARG A 33 10.19 3.03 -11.05
CA ARG A 33 10.38 2.40 -9.74
C ARG A 33 10.20 3.42 -8.62
N VAL A 34 10.79 4.61 -8.74
CA VAL A 34 10.61 5.69 -7.76
C VAL A 34 9.13 6.08 -7.64
N LYS A 35 8.42 6.19 -8.76
CA LYS A 35 6.96 6.44 -8.76
C LYS A 35 6.21 5.35 -8.00
N ASP A 36 6.50 4.08 -8.26
CA ASP A 36 5.82 2.96 -7.62
C ASP A 36 6.09 2.91 -6.12
N ALA A 37 7.34 3.12 -5.70
CA ALA A 37 7.70 3.21 -4.29
C ALA A 37 6.94 4.35 -3.58
N VAL A 38 6.78 5.52 -4.22
CA VAL A 38 5.96 6.63 -3.70
C VAL A 38 4.51 6.20 -3.51
N ILE A 39 3.92 5.49 -4.47
CA ILE A 39 2.52 5.06 -4.42
C ILE A 39 2.32 4.01 -3.32
N PHE A 40 3.17 2.96 -3.30
CA PHE A 40 3.08 1.88 -2.33
C PHE A 40 3.26 2.37 -0.90
N LEU A 41 4.22 3.26 -0.63
CA LEU A 41 4.41 3.81 0.72
C LEU A 41 3.25 4.66 1.21
N ASN A 42 2.67 5.49 0.34
CA ASN A 42 1.48 6.26 0.70
C ASN A 42 0.31 5.34 1.02
N HIS A 43 0.08 4.32 0.18
CA HIS A 43 -1.01 3.37 0.38
C HIS A 43 -0.82 2.53 1.65
N ALA A 44 0.39 1.96 1.84
CA ALA A 44 0.77 1.20 3.03
C ALA A 44 0.45 1.96 4.32
N ASN A 45 0.95 3.20 4.43
CA ASN A 45 0.74 4.02 5.61
C ASN A 45 -0.74 4.36 5.81
N GLU A 46 -1.49 4.70 4.75
CA GLU A 46 -2.92 4.95 4.86
C GLU A 46 -3.69 3.73 5.40
N ILE A 47 -3.41 2.54 4.88
CA ILE A 47 -4.06 1.30 5.30
C ILE A 47 -3.69 0.93 6.74
N LEU A 48 -2.40 0.98 7.10
CA LEU A 48 -1.93 0.60 8.41
C LEU A 48 -2.37 1.59 9.50
N PHE A 49 -2.44 2.89 9.23
CA PHE A 49 -3.05 3.83 10.17
C PHE A 49 -4.56 3.58 10.36
N LYS A 50 -5.29 3.26 9.28
CA LYS A 50 -6.71 2.87 9.40
C LYS A 50 -6.89 1.58 10.22
N LEU A 51 -5.97 0.63 10.10
CA LEU A 51 -5.95 -0.56 10.93
C LEU A 51 -5.76 -0.20 12.41
N LEU A 52 -4.80 0.64 12.74
CA LEU A 52 -4.57 1.08 14.13
C LEU A 52 -5.79 1.80 14.71
N ILE A 53 -6.45 2.66 13.95
CA ILE A 53 -7.69 3.33 14.38
C ILE A 53 -8.78 2.28 14.68
N LYS A 54 -8.92 1.29 13.80
CA LYS A 54 -9.89 0.21 13.97
C LYS A 54 -9.61 -0.63 15.21
N GLN A 55 -8.34 -0.94 15.49
CA GLN A 55 -7.91 -1.76 16.62
C GLN A 55 -7.98 -1.00 17.96
N SER A 56 -7.59 0.27 17.96
CA SER A 56 -7.40 1.05 19.19
C SER A 56 -8.64 1.86 19.59
N CYS A 57 -9.51 2.18 18.62
CA CYS A 57 -10.67 3.04 18.83
C CYS A 57 -11.95 2.44 18.24
N SER A 58 -12.20 2.66 16.94
CA SER A 58 -13.42 2.24 16.26
C SER A 58 -13.25 2.32 14.74
N GLU A 59 -13.77 1.33 14.03
CA GLU A 59 -13.84 1.30 12.57
C GLU A 59 -14.56 2.53 11.98
N ALA A 60 -15.53 3.10 12.70
CA ALA A 60 -16.28 4.28 12.24
C ALA A 60 -15.38 5.49 12.00
N LEU A 61 -14.27 5.58 12.75
CA LEU A 61 -13.30 6.68 12.63
C LEU A 61 -12.44 6.57 11.37
N ASN A 62 -12.55 5.52 10.56
CA ASN A 62 -11.91 5.45 9.24
C ASN A 62 -12.70 6.17 8.13
N PHE A 63 -13.91 6.63 8.43
CA PHE A 63 -14.79 7.26 7.45
C PHE A 63 -14.80 8.79 7.60
N VAL A 64 -14.93 9.50 6.48
CA VAL A 64 -15.05 10.97 6.47
C VAL A 64 -16.29 11.39 7.26
N SER A 65 -17.41 10.70 7.08
CA SER A 65 -18.66 10.91 7.81
C SER A 65 -18.98 9.68 8.66
N VAL A 66 -18.93 9.84 9.99
CA VAL A 66 -19.33 8.80 10.94
C VAL A 66 -20.81 8.45 10.77
N ASN A 67 -21.68 9.46 10.58
CA ASN A 67 -23.12 9.23 10.38
C ASN A 67 -23.39 8.38 9.14
N SER A 68 -22.75 8.69 8.01
CA SER A 68 -22.92 7.92 6.77
C SER A 68 -22.43 6.48 6.92
N TYR A 69 -21.35 6.26 7.68
CA TYR A 69 -20.91 4.91 8.03
C TYR A 69 -21.94 4.19 8.90
N MET A 70 -22.49 4.84 9.94
CA MET A 70 -23.46 4.23 10.85
C MET A 70 -24.75 3.83 10.12
N GLU A 71 -25.28 4.70 9.26
CA GLU A 71 -26.44 4.40 8.40
C GLU A 71 -26.18 3.20 7.48
N ALA A 72 -24.98 3.14 6.88
CA ALA A 72 -24.59 2.01 6.05
C ALA A 72 -24.42 0.72 6.86
N LYS A 73 -23.86 0.81 8.07
CA LYS A 73 -23.65 -0.32 8.98
C LYS A 73 -24.97 -0.91 9.46
N GLU A 74 -25.94 -0.08 9.79
CA GLU A 74 -27.29 -0.52 10.19
C GLU A 74 -27.96 -1.29 9.06
N LYS A 75 -27.99 -0.71 7.84
CA LYS A 75 -28.54 -1.38 6.65
C LYS A 75 -27.78 -2.66 6.29
N MET A 76 -26.46 -2.69 6.48
CA MET A 76 -25.62 -3.86 6.24
C MET A 76 -26.06 -5.03 7.13
N ILE A 77 -26.31 -4.76 8.42
CA ILE A 77 -26.81 -5.75 9.38
C ILE A 77 -28.22 -6.22 8.99
N GLN A 78 -29.14 -5.29 8.68
CA GLN A 78 -30.52 -5.62 8.29
C GLN A 78 -30.60 -6.48 7.03
N GLN A 79 -29.69 -6.26 6.07
CA GLN A 79 -29.66 -6.97 4.78
C GLN A 79 -28.74 -8.19 4.76
N GLY A 80 -28.08 -8.53 5.89
CA GLY A 80 -27.15 -9.66 5.96
C GLY A 80 -25.94 -9.52 5.02
N LYS A 81 -25.47 -8.29 4.79
CA LYS A 81 -24.30 -8.00 3.95
C LYS A 81 -23.00 -8.08 4.76
N ASN A 82 -21.88 -8.29 4.07
CA ASN A 82 -20.59 -8.47 4.73
C ASN A 82 -19.75 -7.19 4.77
N ASN A 83 -20.08 -6.21 3.93
CA ASN A 83 -19.31 -4.98 3.79
C ASN A 83 -20.23 -3.74 3.65
N VAL A 84 -19.90 -2.66 4.35
CA VAL A 84 -20.63 -1.37 4.27
C VAL A 84 -20.59 -0.75 2.88
N PHE A 85 -19.57 -1.06 2.07
CA PHE A 85 -19.49 -0.61 0.68
C PHE A 85 -20.49 -1.34 -0.25
N GLU A 86 -20.99 -2.52 0.12
CA GLU A 86 -22.10 -3.16 -0.62
C GLU A 86 -23.42 -2.38 -0.46
N ILE A 87 -23.57 -1.66 0.66
CA ILE A 87 -24.73 -0.81 0.93
C ILE A 87 -24.55 0.58 0.33
N ASN A 88 -23.37 1.16 0.51
CA ASN A 88 -23.06 2.49 0.00
C ASN A 88 -21.65 2.50 -0.62
N PRO A 89 -21.55 2.24 -1.94
CA PRO A 89 -20.28 2.26 -2.67
C PRO A 89 -19.57 3.62 -2.65
N ASN A 90 -20.31 4.70 -2.36
CA ASN A 90 -19.79 6.08 -2.37
C ASN A 90 -19.27 6.53 -1.00
N LEU A 91 -19.22 5.64 0.01
CA LEU A 91 -18.59 5.96 1.29
C LEU A 91 -17.15 6.40 1.07
N LYS A 92 -16.77 7.49 1.71
CA LYS A 92 -15.40 8.01 1.66
C LYS A 92 -14.67 7.68 2.94
N THR A 93 -13.50 7.07 2.80
CA THR A 93 -12.57 6.89 3.91
C THR A 93 -11.62 8.07 4.02
N ILE A 94 -11.05 8.26 5.20
CA ILE A 94 -10.02 9.28 5.44
C ILE A 94 -8.70 8.91 4.76
N GLY A 95 -7.86 9.90 4.48
CA GLY A 95 -6.46 9.67 4.10
C GLY A 95 -5.54 9.60 5.32
N PHE A 96 -4.25 9.28 5.11
CA PHE A 96 -3.30 9.10 6.23
C PHE A 96 -3.16 10.35 7.12
N SER A 97 -3.22 11.57 6.58
CA SER A 97 -3.04 12.79 7.39
C SER A 97 -4.14 12.95 8.44
N GLU A 98 -5.39 12.68 8.05
CA GLU A 98 -6.52 12.69 8.97
C GLU A 98 -6.50 11.46 9.88
N ALA A 99 -6.00 10.31 9.40
CA ALA A 99 -5.83 9.12 10.22
C ALA A 99 -4.84 9.37 11.37
N ILE A 100 -3.68 9.97 11.08
CA ILE A 100 -2.70 10.39 12.09
C ILE A 100 -3.34 11.34 13.09
N ARG A 101 -4.05 12.37 12.62
CA ARG A 101 -4.72 13.34 13.50
C ARG A 101 -5.71 12.65 14.45
N ARG A 102 -6.49 11.69 13.95
CA ARG A 102 -7.45 10.92 14.77
C ARG A 102 -6.76 9.97 15.74
N LEU A 103 -5.66 9.32 15.34
CA LEU A 103 -4.87 8.49 16.24
C LEU A 103 -4.33 9.29 17.43
N GLU A 104 -3.77 10.47 17.17
CA GLU A 104 -3.16 11.32 18.19
C GLU A 104 -4.20 11.93 19.13
N LEU A 105 -5.36 12.34 18.60
CA LEU A 105 -6.38 13.04 19.40
C LEU A 105 -7.44 12.13 20.03
N MET A 106 -7.63 10.92 19.49
CA MET A 106 -8.74 10.05 19.88
C MET A 106 -8.30 8.66 20.34
N CYS A 107 -7.08 8.23 19.99
CA CYS A 107 -6.57 6.89 20.32
C CYS A 107 -5.30 6.92 21.16
N ASP A 108 -4.84 8.10 21.59
CA ASP A 108 -3.65 8.31 22.42
C ASP A 108 -2.37 7.64 21.84
N ILE A 109 -2.30 7.51 20.51
CA ILE A 109 -1.12 6.98 19.81
C ILE A 109 -0.40 8.15 19.13
N GLU A 110 0.74 8.54 19.69
CA GLU A 110 1.59 9.59 19.13
C GLU A 110 2.38 9.08 17.91
N VAL A 111 2.29 9.78 16.78
CA VAL A 111 3.07 9.45 15.59
C VAL A 111 4.31 10.35 15.55
N CYS A 112 5.49 9.73 15.44
CA CYS A 112 6.75 10.47 15.51
C CYS A 112 6.85 11.52 14.38
N SER A 113 7.46 12.68 14.71
CA SER A 113 7.53 13.81 13.78
C SER A 113 8.31 13.49 12.50
N PHE A 114 9.27 12.58 12.54
CA PHE A 114 10.03 12.13 11.37
C PHE A 114 9.14 11.41 10.35
N LEU A 115 8.31 10.47 10.81
CA LEU A 115 7.35 9.78 9.95
C LEU A 115 6.34 10.76 9.36
N LYS A 116 5.77 11.64 10.19
CA LYS A 116 4.81 12.68 9.73
C LYS A 116 5.40 13.57 8.64
N LYS A 117 6.62 14.08 8.84
CA LYS A 117 7.32 14.93 7.85
C LYS A 117 7.60 14.17 6.56
N SER A 118 8.06 12.93 6.67
CA SER A 118 8.36 12.09 5.51
C SER A 118 7.11 11.78 4.68
N LEU A 119 6.01 11.38 5.32
CA LEU A 119 4.73 11.12 4.64
C LEU A 119 4.15 12.37 4.00
N ASN A 120 4.22 13.52 4.67
CA ASN A 120 3.78 14.78 4.08
C ASN A 120 4.58 15.15 2.83
N TYR A 121 5.88 14.87 2.81
CA TYR A 121 6.70 15.06 1.61
C TYR A 121 6.28 14.08 0.49
N LEU A 122 6.18 12.79 0.80
CA LEU A 122 5.81 11.77 -0.19
C LEU A 122 4.40 11.98 -0.76
N ASN A 123 3.45 12.44 0.03
CA ASN A 123 2.11 12.73 -0.47
C ASN A 123 2.08 13.90 -1.45
N LYS A 124 2.90 14.94 -1.20
CA LYS A 124 3.08 16.03 -2.17
C LYS A 124 3.67 15.49 -3.47
N LYS A 125 4.71 14.66 -3.39
CA LYS A 125 5.33 14.03 -4.58
C LYS A 125 4.37 13.11 -5.31
N ARG A 126 3.60 12.28 -4.58
CA ARG A 126 2.55 11.42 -5.15
C ARG A 126 1.53 12.25 -5.93
N ASN A 127 1.03 13.34 -5.35
CA ASN A 127 0.06 14.21 -6.02
C ASN A 127 0.64 14.84 -7.28
N GLN A 128 1.90 15.29 -7.24
CA GLN A 128 2.58 15.82 -8.41
C GLN A 128 2.71 14.74 -9.50
N ILE A 129 3.22 13.56 -9.18
CA ILE A 129 3.43 12.44 -10.11
C ILE A 129 2.12 11.92 -10.73
N MET A 130 1.05 11.84 -9.93
CA MET A 130 -0.22 11.24 -10.36
C MET A 130 -1.14 12.19 -11.11
N HIS A 131 -0.99 13.50 -10.90
CA HIS A 131 -1.93 14.49 -11.44
C HIS A 131 -1.27 15.56 -12.29
N TYR A 132 0.06 15.53 -12.43
CA TYR A 132 0.80 16.51 -13.20
C TYR A 132 2.13 15.94 -13.71
N GLU A 133 2.77 16.67 -14.62
CA GLU A 133 4.13 16.38 -15.06
C GLU A 133 5.15 16.99 -14.09
N ILE A 134 6.21 16.26 -13.78
CA ILE A 134 7.31 16.76 -12.96
C ILE A 134 8.62 16.71 -13.72
N HIS A 135 9.39 17.78 -13.63
CA HIS A 135 10.75 17.84 -14.11
C HIS A 135 11.66 17.89 -12.88
N LEU A 136 12.59 16.93 -12.77
CA LEU A 136 13.50 16.82 -11.66
C LEU A 136 14.93 16.85 -12.17
N THR A 137 15.79 17.55 -11.44
CA THR A 137 17.24 17.39 -11.59
C THR A 137 17.69 16.06 -10.98
N GLU A 138 18.87 15.57 -11.37
CA GLU A 138 19.46 14.34 -10.81
C GLU A 138 19.59 14.41 -9.28
N GLY A 139 19.99 15.57 -8.75
CA GLY A 139 20.07 15.81 -7.31
C GLY A 139 18.71 15.71 -6.61
N GLU A 140 17.67 16.31 -7.19
CA GLU A 140 16.31 16.21 -6.64
C GLU A 140 15.75 14.79 -6.71
N PHE A 141 16.11 14.04 -7.76
CA PHE A 141 15.71 12.66 -7.93
C PHE A 141 16.38 11.75 -6.89
N SER A 142 17.69 11.88 -6.69
CA SER A 142 18.43 11.19 -5.63
C SER A 142 17.89 11.53 -4.23
N ASP A 143 17.53 12.79 -4.00
CA ASP A 143 16.87 13.22 -2.77
C ASP A 143 15.52 12.54 -2.51
N ILE A 144 14.75 12.23 -3.57
CA ILE A 144 13.50 11.48 -3.43
C ILE A 144 13.79 10.04 -3.00
N ILE A 145 14.75 9.38 -3.62
CA ILE A 145 15.16 8.01 -3.27
C ILE A 145 15.57 7.93 -1.79
N ASN A 146 16.46 8.82 -1.35
CA ASN A 146 16.88 8.90 0.05
C ASN A 146 15.69 9.11 1.00
N LYS A 147 14.73 9.97 0.63
CA LYS A 147 13.52 10.22 1.44
C LYS A 147 12.57 9.01 1.47
N LEU A 148 12.48 8.24 0.39
CA LEU A 148 11.70 7.00 0.34
C LEU A 148 12.30 5.93 1.26
N GLN A 149 13.61 5.68 1.19
CA GLN A 149 14.30 4.73 2.07
C GLN A 149 14.09 5.09 3.55
N ASN A 150 14.25 6.38 3.88
CA ASN A 150 13.98 6.87 5.23
C ASN A 150 12.52 6.66 5.64
N CYS A 151 11.56 6.94 4.74
CA CYS A 151 10.14 6.72 5.00
C CYS A 151 9.82 5.25 5.25
N GLN A 152 10.40 4.35 4.46
CA GLN A 152 10.28 2.90 4.64
C GLN A 152 10.76 2.49 6.02
N GLY A 153 11.95 2.94 6.44
CA GLY A 153 12.49 2.67 7.77
C GLY A 153 11.60 3.20 8.90
N TYR A 154 11.10 4.43 8.79
CA TYR A 154 10.19 4.99 9.78
C TYR A 154 8.84 4.26 9.84
N THR A 155 8.32 3.84 8.69
CA THR A 155 7.07 3.06 8.57
C THR A 155 7.22 1.74 9.34
N VAL A 156 8.24 0.95 9.02
CA VAL A 156 8.49 -0.34 9.67
C VAL A 156 8.73 -0.17 11.18
N ASN A 157 9.57 0.78 11.59
CA ASN A 157 9.87 1.03 13.01
C ASN A 157 8.65 1.51 13.81
N PHE A 158 7.74 2.27 13.19
CA PHE A 158 6.52 2.69 13.85
C PHE A 158 5.54 1.53 13.99
N PHE A 159 5.17 0.88 12.88
CA PHE A 159 4.14 -0.15 12.92
C PHE A 159 4.56 -1.42 13.66
N SER A 160 5.84 -1.78 13.67
CA SER A 160 6.35 -2.90 14.50
C SER A 160 6.14 -2.72 16.01
N LYS A 161 5.93 -1.49 16.49
CA LYS A 161 5.66 -1.20 17.91
C LYS A 161 4.17 -1.22 18.24
N HIS A 162 3.31 -1.10 17.23
CA HIS A 162 1.87 -0.89 17.42
C HIS A 162 1.01 -2.03 16.86
N ILE A 163 1.57 -2.86 15.97
CA ILE A 163 0.89 -4.00 15.35
C ILE A 163 1.60 -5.28 15.77
N GLU A 164 0.85 -6.17 16.42
CA GLU A 164 1.33 -7.49 16.83
C GLU A 164 1.78 -8.31 15.61
N ASN A 165 2.91 -9.02 15.74
CA ASN A 165 3.50 -9.87 14.70
C ASN A 165 3.82 -9.15 13.38
N PHE A 166 3.88 -7.82 13.35
CA PHE A 166 4.13 -7.06 12.13
C PHE A 166 5.43 -7.47 11.43
N ASN A 167 6.53 -7.63 12.18
CA ASN A 167 7.82 -8.03 11.61
C ASN A 167 7.76 -9.45 11.05
N GLU A 168 7.16 -10.39 11.78
CA GLU A 168 7.02 -11.78 11.33
C GLU A 168 6.21 -11.86 10.02
N LEU A 169 5.12 -11.09 9.93
CA LEU A 169 4.30 -11.01 8.73
C LEU A 169 5.05 -10.36 7.56
N LEU A 170 5.77 -9.27 7.83
CA LEU A 170 6.55 -8.58 6.80
C LEU A 170 7.69 -9.45 6.27
N ASP A 171 8.39 -10.14 7.16
CA ASP A 171 9.47 -11.05 6.80
C ASP A 171 8.90 -12.26 6.06
N GLY A 172 7.84 -12.88 6.57
CA GLY A 172 7.11 -13.94 5.88
C GLY A 172 6.71 -13.54 4.45
N ALA A 173 6.09 -12.38 4.30
CA ALA A 173 5.69 -11.84 3.00
C ALA A 173 6.92 -11.60 2.10
N ARG A 174 8.05 -11.09 2.63
CA ARG A 174 9.29 -10.91 1.84
C ARG A 174 9.85 -12.25 1.31
N PHE A 175 9.73 -13.32 2.09
CA PHE A 175 10.20 -14.65 1.68
C PHE A 175 9.24 -15.42 0.78
N GLU A 176 8.02 -14.92 0.53
CA GLU A 176 7.03 -15.60 -0.34
C GLU A 176 7.39 -15.70 -1.83
N ILE A 177 8.62 -15.38 -2.28
CA ILE A 177 9.03 -15.62 -3.67
C ILE A 177 10.45 -16.19 -3.78
N THR A 178 10.54 -17.53 -3.87
CA THR A 178 11.48 -18.27 -4.74
C THR A 178 10.88 -19.61 -5.17
N GLY A 179 9.62 -19.58 -5.62
CA GLY A 179 9.03 -20.69 -6.36
C GLY A 179 8.76 -20.22 -7.77
N GLU A 180 9.72 -20.38 -8.67
CA GLU A 180 9.44 -20.47 -10.11
C GLU A 180 8.47 -21.63 -10.30
N TYR A 181 7.17 -21.39 -10.17
CA TYR A 181 6.20 -22.25 -10.82
C TYR A 181 6.23 -21.80 -12.28
N PRO A 182 6.58 -22.69 -13.23
CA PRO A 182 6.52 -22.35 -14.63
C PRO A 182 5.12 -21.83 -14.93
N ASP A 183 5.06 -20.68 -15.58
CA ASP A 183 3.81 -20.07 -16.02
C ASP A 183 3.12 -21.04 -16.96
N VAL A 184 2.17 -21.81 -16.42
CA VAL A 184 1.48 -22.89 -17.14
C VAL A 184 0.61 -22.31 -18.26
N GLU A 185 0.19 -21.04 -18.16
CA GLU A 185 -0.48 -20.32 -19.25
C GLU A 185 0.50 -19.96 -20.37
N ALA A 186 1.70 -19.47 -20.04
CA ALA A 186 2.75 -19.23 -21.04
C ALA A 186 3.21 -20.52 -21.75
N MET A 187 3.28 -21.65 -21.04
CA MET A 187 3.59 -22.96 -21.63
C MET A 187 2.49 -23.47 -22.58
N ALA A 188 1.22 -23.10 -22.34
CA ALA A 188 0.12 -23.46 -23.22
C ALA A 188 0.14 -22.63 -24.52
N ASP A 189 0.57 -21.38 -24.45
CA ASP A 189 0.73 -20.51 -25.61
C ASP A 189 1.92 -20.93 -26.48
N GLU A 190 3.06 -21.31 -25.89
CA GLU A 190 4.20 -21.84 -26.64
C GLU A 190 3.83 -23.13 -27.41
N ALA A 191 3.08 -24.04 -26.79
CA ALA A 191 2.59 -25.24 -27.46
C ALA A 191 1.64 -24.94 -28.63
N TYR A 192 0.87 -23.84 -28.56
CA TYR A 192 -0.01 -23.39 -29.63
C TYR A 192 0.77 -22.76 -30.79
N PHE A 193 1.80 -21.96 -30.49
CA PHE A 193 2.70 -21.42 -31.51
C PHE A 193 3.52 -22.51 -32.22
N ASP A 194 3.98 -23.52 -31.48
CA ASP A 194 4.67 -24.68 -32.05
C ASP A 194 3.76 -25.47 -33.01
N TYR A 195 2.51 -25.74 -32.61
CA TYR A 195 1.51 -26.38 -33.47
C TYR A 195 1.23 -25.60 -34.76
N LEU A 196 1.09 -24.27 -34.68
CA LEU A 196 0.91 -23.41 -35.86
C LEU A 196 2.14 -23.43 -36.78
N SER A 197 3.34 -23.50 -36.19
CA SER A 197 4.60 -23.54 -36.95
C SER A 197 4.79 -24.88 -37.70
N GLU A 198 4.29 -25.98 -37.15
CA GLU A 198 4.31 -27.29 -37.80
C GLU A 198 3.30 -27.38 -38.96
N GLN A 199 2.12 -26.79 -38.81
CA GLN A 199 1.14 -26.70 -39.91
C GLN A 199 1.58 -25.81 -41.07
N ALA A 200 2.41 -24.80 -40.81
CA ALA A 200 2.96 -23.92 -41.86
C ALA A 200 4.07 -24.58 -42.70
N LYS A 201 4.54 -25.78 -42.33
CA LYS A 201 5.58 -26.54 -43.04
C LYS A 201 5.04 -27.71 -43.88
N SER A 202 3.72 -27.94 -43.91
CA SER A 202 3.04 -28.90 -44.80
C SER A 202 2.40 -28.20 -45.99
#